data_AF-A0A4U0SSX2-F1
#
_entry.id   AF-A0A4U0SSX2-F1
#
_cell.length_a   1.000
_cell.length_b   1.000
_cell.length_c   1.000
_cell.angle_alpha   90.00
_cell.angle_beta   90.00
_cell.angle_gamma   90.00
#
_symmetry.space_group_name_H-M   'P 1'
#
loop_
_entity.id
_entity.type
_entity.pdbx_description
1 polymer ?
#
loop_
_entity_poly.entity_id
_entity_poly.type
_entity_poly.pdbx_seq_one_letter_code
_entity_poly.pdbx_strand_id
1 'polypeptide(L)'
;MAATAANAPRQSPLKVDPEIDKLISQGAHFLGLTKKDLVAEAVRVYLEQRREELRAGMVEAMQVLDGSLKSDVMLLTGLTAEEIDAVGGIDE
;
A
#
# COMPACT_ATOMS: atom_id res chain seq x y z
N MET A 1 18.51 33.42 -3.74
CA MET A 1 17.38 32.51 -3.93
C MET A 1 17.87 31.34 -4.78
N ALA A 2 18.20 30.21 -4.16
CA ALA A 2 18.59 28.99 -4.87
C ALA A 2 17.34 28.10 -4.98
N ALA A 3 16.88 27.86 -6.20
CA ALA A 3 15.76 26.97 -6.47
C ALA A 3 16.19 25.52 -6.18
N THR A 4 15.48 24.87 -5.26
CA THR A 4 15.62 23.44 -4.98
C THR A 4 15.21 22.67 -6.22
N ALA A 5 16.17 22.12 -6.96
CA ALA A 5 15.88 21.20 -8.05
C ALA A 5 15.19 19.96 -7.44
N ALA A 6 13.92 19.75 -7.79
CA ALA A 6 13.19 18.55 -7.40
C ALA A 6 13.97 17.33 -7.89
N ASN A 7 14.49 16.53 -6.95
CA ASN A 7 15.25 15.33 -7.25
C ASN A 7 14.34 14.35 -8.00
N ALA A 8 14.66 14.07 -9.26
CA ALA A 8 13.90 13.10 -10.06
C ALA A 8 13.87 11.75 -9.31
N PRO A 9 12.71 11.07 -9.24
CA PRO A 9 12.60 9.84 -8.48
C PRO A 9 13.61 8.82 -8.99
N ARG A 10 14.45 8.31 -8.08
CA ARG A 10 15.49 7.33 -8.40
C ARG A 10 14.82 6.02 -8.82
N GLN A 11 15.27 5.47 -9.95
CA GLN A 11 14.89 4.12 -10.36
C GLN A 11 15.62 3.11 -9.47
N SER A 12 14.86 2.17 -8.90
CA SER A 12 15.37 1.12 -8.03
C SER A 12 15.21 -0.24 -8.71
N PRO A 13 16.21 -1.13 -8.65
CA PRO A 13 16.05 -2.50 -9.14
C PRO A 13 14.94 -3.24 -8.38
N LEU A 14 14.06 -3.92 -9.11
CA LEU A 14 13.07 -4.83 -8.55
C LEU A 14 13.60 -6.27 -8.65
N LYS A 15 13.79 -6.92 -7.51
CA LYS A 15 14.14 -8.35 -7.48
C LYS A 15 12.88 -9.17 -7.71
N VAL A 16 12.97 -10.13 -8.61
CA VAL A 16 11.91 -11.08 -8.93
C VAL A 16 12.52 -12.47 -9.07
N ASP A 17 11.71 -13.50 -8.85
CA ASP A 17 12.15 -14.87 -9.05
C ASP A 17 12.43 -15.15 -10.55
N PRO A 18 13.32 -16.10 -10.88
CA PRO A 18 13.73 -16.36 -12.26
C PRO A 18 12.57 -16.73 -13.20
N GLU A 19 11.57 -17.44 -12.69
CA GLU A 19 10.39 -17.81 -13.46
C GLU A 19 9.56 -16.58 -13.87
N ILE A 20 9.43 -15.62 -12.96
CA ILE A 20 8.72 -14.36 -13.21
C ILE A 20 9.53 -13.47 -14.16
N ASP A 21 10.86 -13.38 -14.03
CA ASP A 21 11.68 -12.63 -15.01
C ASP A 21 11.52 -13.21 -16.42
N LYS A 22 11.41 -14.53 -16.56
CA LYS A 22 11.14 -15.16 -17.86
C LYS A 22 9.80 -14.74 -18.44
N LEU A 23 8.74 -14.73 -17.63
CA LEU A 23 7.41 -14.25 -18.06
C LEU A 23 7.44 -12.77 -18.44
N ILE A 24 8.09 -11.92 -17.64
CA ILE A 24 8.26 -10.49 -17.93
C ILE A 24 9.02 -10.31 -19.25
N SER A 25 10.09 -11.08 -19.46
CA SER A 25 10.91 -11.02 -20.68
C SER A 25 10.11 -11.39 -21.93
N GLN A 26 9.39 -12.51 -21.87
CA GLN A 26 8.59 -13.00 -22.99
C GLN A 26 7.41 -12.06 -23.27
N GLY A 27 6.67 -11.66 -22.24
CA GLY A 27 5.55 -10.73 -22.38
C GLY A 27 5.99 -9.39 -22.96
N ALA A 28 7.10 -8.83 -22.48
CA ALA A 28 7.62 -7.56 -22.97
C ALA A 28 8.04 -7.66 -24.44
N HIS A 29 8.71 -8.76 -24.81
CA HIS A 29 9.10 -9.03 -26.18
C HIS A 29 7.89 -9.10 -27.12
N PHE A 30 6.89 -9.92 -26.80
CA PHE A 30 5.72 -10.11 -27.67
C PHE A 30 4.82 -8.87 -27.76
N LEU A 31 4.77 -8.05 -26.71
CA LEU A 31 3.98 -6.83 -26.68
C LEU A 31 4.73 -5.59 -27.20
N GLY A 32 6.01 -5.73 -27.57
CA GLY A 32 6.83 -4.60 -28.02
C GLY A 32 7.08 -3.55 -26.92
N LEU A 33 7.04 -3.97 -25.66
CA LEU A 33 7.25 -3.11 -24.49
C LEU A 33 8.65 -3.31 -23.92
N THR A 34 9.16 -2.32 -23.18
CA THR A 34 10.28 -2.60 -22.28
C THR A 34 9.78 -3.43 -21.10
N LYS A 35 10.66 -4.24 -20.48
CA LYS A 35 10.32 -4.97 -19.25
C LYS A 35 9.75 -4.03 -18.17
N LYS A 36 10.33 -2.83 -18.05
CA LYS A 36 9.91 -1.80 -17.09
C LYS A 36 8.48 -1.34 -17.36
N ASP A 37 8.14 -1.05 -18.61
CA ASP A 37 6.82 -0.54 -18.97
C ASP A 37 5.75 -1.63 -18.81
N LEU A 38 6.08 -2.88 -19.17
CA LEU A 38 5.21 -4.03 -18.89
C LEU A 38 4.90 -4.15 -17.41
N VAL A 39 5.92 -4.11 -16.54
CA VAL A 39 5.74 -4.20 -15.09
C VAL A 39 4.93 -3.01 -14.56
N ALA A 40 5.18 -1.80 -15.06
CA ALA A 40 4.42 -0.61 -14.65
C ALA A 40 2.92 -0.75 -14.98
N GLU A 41 2.58 -1.19 -16.18
CA GLU A 41 1.19 -1.44 -16.59
C GLU A 41 0.57 -2.58 -15.79
N ALA A 42 1.28 -3.69 -15.62
CA ALA A 42 0.79 -4.84 -14.85
C ALA A 42 0.47 -4.46 -13.40
N VAL A 43 1.33 -3.68 -12.74
CA VAL A 43 1.11 -3.20 -11.37
C VAL A 43 -0.12 -2.28 -11.31
N ARG A 44 -0.27 -1.34 -12.24
CA ARG A 44 -1.45 -0.47 -12.31
C ARG A 44 -2.73 -1.27 -12.42
N VAL A 45 -2.78 -2.21 -13.38
CA VAL A 45 -3.96 -3.05 -13.62
C VAL A 45 -4.27 -3.93 -12.41
N TYR A 46 -3.25 -4.53 -11.78
CA TYR A 46 -3.44 -5.38 -10.61
C TYR A 46 -4.02 -4.62 -9.41
N LEU A 47 -3.50 -3.42 -9.13
CA LEU A 47 -3.99 -2.58 -8.04
C LEU A 47 -5.39 -2.03 -8.34
N GLU A 48 -5.68 -1.69 -9.60
CA GLU A 48 -7.00 -1.25 -10.04
C GLU A 48 -8.07 -2.32 -9.80
N GLN A 49 -7.78 -3.57 -10.15
CA GLN A 49 -8.67 -4.71 -9.92
C GLN A 49 -8.94 -4.96 -8.42
N ARG A 50 -8.01 -4.57 -7.55
CA ARG A 50 -8.08 -4.74 -6.10
C ARG A 50 -8.35 -3.42 -5.36
N ARG A 51 -8.90 -2.42 -6.03
CA ARG A 51 -9.10 -1.08 -5.46
C ARG A 51 -9.93 -1.12 -4.17
N GLU A 52 -10.98 -1.93 -4.13
CA GLU A 52 -11.84 -2.02 -2.94
C GLU A 52 -11.13 -2.72 -1.76
N GLU A 53 -10.34 -3.77 -2.01
CA GLU A 53 -9.50 -4.43 -1.00
C GLU A 53 -8.46 -3.45 -0.43
N LEU A 54 -7.80 -2.70 -1.32
CA LEU A 54 -6.85 -1.64 -0.94
C LEU A 54 -7.51 -0.55 -0.12
N ARG A 55 -8.72 -0.11 -0.52
CA ARG A 55 -9.47 0.90 0.21
C ARG A 55 -9.86 0.42 1.60
N ALA A 56 -10.35 -0.82 1.71
CA ALA A 56 -10.71 -1.42 2.99
C ALA A 56 -9.49 -1.51 3.93
N GLY A 57 -8.37 -2.04 3.44
CA GLY A 57 -7.14 -2.13 4.22
C GLY A 57 -6.57 -0.76 4.60
N MET A 58 -6.73 0.26 3.75
CA MET A 58 -6.31 1.63 4.07
C MET A 58 -7.19 2.26 5.14
N VAL A 59 -8.50 2.07 5.09
CA VAL A 59 -9.42 2.53 6.14
C VAL A 59 -9.11 1.85 7.47
N GLU A 60 -8.90 0.54 7.48
CA GLU A 60 -8.50 -0.22 8.67
C GLU A 60 -7.18 0.29 9.25
N ALA A 61 -6.15 0.48 8.40
CA ALA A 61 -4.88 1.04 8.83
C ALA A 61 -5.03 2.47 9.39
N MET A 62 -5.92 3.29 8.82
CA MET A 62 -6.20 4.64 9.33
C MET A 62 -6.97 4.64 10.64
N GLN A 63 -7.85 3.66 10.89
CA GLN A 63 -8.54 3.52 12.18
C GLN A 63 -7.56 3.23 13.31
N VAL A 64 -6.58 2.36 13.08
CA VAL A 64 -5.49 2.12 14.04
C VAL A 64 -4.63 3.36 14.29
N LEU A 65 -4.53 4.23 13.28
CA LEU A 65 -3.64 5.40 13.28
C LEU A 65 -4.37 6.73 13.52
N ASP A 66 -5.66 6.73 13.86
CA ASP A 66 -6.44 7.98 13.98
C ASP A 66 -5.95 8.90 15.11
N GLY A 67 -5.04 8.39 15.95
CA GLY A 67 -4.35 9.15 17.00
C GLY A 67 -5.25 9.52 18.16
N SER A 68 -6.46 8.95 18.22
CA SER A 68 -7.33 9.07 19.38
C SER A 68 -6.78 8.25 20.53
N LEU A 69 -7.02 8.72 21.76
CA LEU A 69 -6.75 7.94 22.97
C LEU A 69 -7.47 6.59 22.92
N LYS A 70 -8.63 6.52 22.26
CA LYS A 70 -9.41 5.30 22.10
C LYS A 70 -8.71 4.28 21.21
N SER A 71 -8.13 4.69 20.08
CA SER A 71 -7.34 3.80 19.22
C SER A 71 -6.04 3.33 19.87
N ASP A 72 -5.38 4.18 20.65
CA ASP A 72 -4.22 3.78 21.45
C ASP A 72 -4.58 2.72 22.51
N VAL A 73 -5.72 2.87 23.18
CA VAL A 73 -6.21 1.88 24.16
C VAL A 73 -6.62 0.58 23.47
N MET A 74 -7.28 0.62 22.31
CA MET A 74 -7.57 -0.57 21.50
C MET A 74 -6.28 -1.32 21.15
N LEU A 75 -5.24 -0.61 20.72
CA LEU A 75 -3.94 -1.19 20.38
C LEU A 75 -3.25 -1.83 21.60
N LEU A 76 -3.29 -1.18 22.77
CA LEU A 76 -2.61 -1.65 23.97
C LEU A 76 -3.31 -2.85 24.63
N THR A 77 -4.64 -2.88 24.55
CA THR A 77 -5.48 -3.86 25.28
C THR A 77 -5.97 -5.00 24.39
N GLY A 78 -6.02 -4.80 23.07
CA GLY A 78 -6.60 -5.75 22.12
C GLY A 78 -8.13 -5.81 22.16
N LEU A 79 -8.79 -4.92 22.92
CA LEU A 79 -10.24 -4.81 22.98
C LEU A 79 -10.78 -4.04 21.76
N THR A 80 -11.97 -4.39 21.30
CA THR A 80 -12.67 -3.63 20.26
C THR A 80 -13.26 -2.33 20.81
N ALA A 81 -13.65 -1.41 19.91
CA ALA A 81 -14.27 -0.14 20.32
C ALA A 81 -15.54 -0.36 21.15
N GLU A 82 -16.34 -1.37 20.78
CA GLU A 82 -17.58 -1.74 21.48
C GLU A 82 -17.31 -2.32 22.88
N GLU A 83 -16.24 -3.11 23.03
CA GLU A 83 -15.83 -3.66 24.33
C GLU A 83 -15.33 -2.56 25.28
N ILE A 84 -14.64 -1.54 24.74
CA ILE A 84 -14.22 -0.36 25.49
C ILE A 84 -15.44 0.45 25.94
N ASP A 85 -16.42 0.67 25.07
CA ASP A 85 -17.65 1.38 25.42
C ASP A 85 -18.48 0.63 26.47
N ALA A 86 -18.46 -0.71 26.44
CA ALA A 86 -19.16 -1.55 27.40
C ALA A 86 -18.59 -1.45 28.84
N VAL A 87 -17.32 -1.06 29.01
CA VAL A 87 -16.68 -0.90 30.33
C VAL A 87 -16.65 0.55 30.82
N GLY A 88 -17.37 1.44 30.15
CA GLY A 88 -17.49 2.85 30.54
C GLY A 88 -17.00 3.83 29.49
N GLY A 89 -16.38 3.36 28.40
CA GLY A 89 -15.91 4.21 27.30
C GLY A 89 -14.71 5.08 27.66
N ILE A 90 -14.35 5.97 26.74
CA ILE A 90 -13.31 6.99 26.90
C ILE A 90 -13.91 8.30 26.43
N ASP A 91 -13.88 9.32 27.28
CA ASP A 91 -14.23 10.68 26.91
C ASP A 91 -13.04 11.32 26.17
N GLU A 92 -13.24 11.81 24.95
CA GLU A 92 -12.23 12.57 24.17
C GLU A 92 -12.19 14.06 24.54
#